data_AF-A0A5H6P3U1-F1
#
_entry.id   AF-A0A5H6P3U1-F1
#
_cell.length_a   1.000
_cell.length_b   1.000
_cell.length_c   1.000
_cell.angle_alpha   90.00
_cell.angle_beta   90.00
_cell.angle_gamma   90.00
#
_symmetry.space_group_name_H-M   'P 1'
#
loop_
_entity.id
_entity.type
_entity.pdbx_description
1 polymer ?
#
loop_
_entity_poly.entity_id
_entity_poly.type
_entity_poly.pdbx_seq_one_letter_code
_entity_poly.pdbx_strand_id
1 'polypeptide(L)'
;MVTETCSQTGINLEETDFGYTLSLISGKYKMIVMYWLNENKPVMRYNELKRRIGTISFKTLSNTLKELEQDGIINRVEYPQIPPKVEYSLSKRGESLMPILDLMCDWGGKNRN
;
A
#
# COMPACT_ATOMS: atom_id res chain seq x y z
N MET A 1 12.64 -8.65 -24.08
CA MET A 1 13.23 -9.16 -22.82
C MET A 1 12.39 -10.34 -22.37
N VAL A 2 13.03 -11.49 -22.24
CA VAL A 2 12.36 -12.75 -21.88
C VAL A 2 11.92 -12.63 -20.42
N THR A 3 10.62 -12.66 -20.15
CA THR A 3 10.12 -12.93 -18.80
C THR A 3 10.47 -14.38 -18.50
N GLU A 4 11.59 -14.62 -17.81
CA GLU A 4 11.78 -15.89 -17.13
C GLU A 4 10.56 -16.11 -16.25
N THR A 5 9.82 -17.17 -16.53
CA THR A 5 8.64 -17.59 -15.78
C THR A 5 9.02 -17.64 -14.30
N CYS A 6 8.36 -16.85 -13.45
CA CYS A 6 8.54 -16.80 -11.99
C CYS A 6 8.20 -18.13 -11.26
N SER A 7 8.19 -19.25 -11.96
CA SER A 7 7.70 -20.54 -11.48
C SER A 7 8.51 -21.69 -12.05
N GLN A 8 9.83 -21.68 -11.83
CA GLN A 8 10.57 -22.94 -11.90
C GLN A 8 10.17 -23.78 -10.68
N THR A 9 9.74 -25.02 -10.91
CA THR A 9 9.31 -25.95 -9.86
C THR A 9 10.42 -26.12 -8.82
N GLY A 10 10.13 -25.84 -7.54
CA GLY A 10 11.07 -26.02 -6.42
C GLY A 10 11.63 -24.73 -5.80
N ILE A 11 11.29 -23.55 -6.33
CA ILE A 11 11.67 -22.25 -5.73
C ILE A 11 10.63 -21.85 -4.67
N ASN A 12 11.10 -21.38 -3.49
CA ASN A 12 10.21 -20.78 -2.51
C ASN A 12 9.67 -19.46 -3.08
N LEU A 13 8.33 -19.32 -3.14
CA LEU A 13 7.68 -18.14 -3.69
C LEU A 13 8.21 -16.85 -3.04
N GLU A 14 8.49 -16.87 -1.74
CA GLU A 14 9.01 -15.74 -0.95
C GLU A 14 10.38 -15.24 -1.42
N GLU A 15 11.15 -16.09 -2.12
CA GLU A 15 12.48 -15.77 -2.64
C GLU A 15 12.43 -15.17 -4.06
N THR A 16 11.25 -15.13 -4.68
CA THR A 16 11.06 -14.54 -6.01
C THR A 16 10.73 -13.05 -5.92
N ASP A 17 11.00 -12.29 -6.98
CA ASP A 17 10.58 -10.87 -7.07
C ASP A 17 9.06 -10.70 -6.92
N PHE A 18 8.28 -11.68 -7.38
CA PHE A 18 6.83 -11.72 -7.19
C PHE A 18 6.48 -11.88 -5.71
N GLY A 19 7.07 -12.86 -5.01
CA GLY A 19 6.83 -13.07 -3.59
C GLY A 19 7.32 -11.93 -2.72
N TYR A 20 8.46 -11.32 -3.06
CA TYR A 20 8.93 -10.10 -2.42
C TYR A 20 7.94 -8.94 -2.61
N THR A 21 7.45 -8.71 -3.81
CA THR A 21 6.42 -7.68 -4.05
C THR A 21 5.16 -8.00 -3.26
N LEU A 22 4.74 -9.27 -3.25
CA LEU A 22 3.58 -9.74 -2.50
C LEU A 22 3.78 -9.54 -0.99
N SER A 23 4.97 -9.74 -0.43
CA SER A 23 5.20 -9.51 1.00
C SER A 23 5.03 -8.04 1.40
N LEU A 24 5.32 -7.11 0.47
CA LEU A 24 5.14 -5.67 0.70
C LEU A 24 3.67 -5.26 0.66
N ILE A 25 2.87 -5.77 -0.28
CA ILE A 25 1.50 -5.29 -0.54
C ILE A 25 0.38 -6.22 -0.03
N SER A 26 0.72 -7.44 0.36
CA SER A 26 -0.25 -8.40 0.91
C SER A 26 -0.80 -7.95 2.26
N GLY A 27 -1.97 -8.48 2.60
CA GLY A 27 -2.71 -8.09 3.78
C GLY A 27 -3.91 -7.22 3.43
N LYS A 28 -4.99 -7.40 4.21
CA LYS A 28 -6.33 -6.88 3.89
C LYS A 28 -6.36 -5.37 3.63
N TYR A 29 -5.52 -4.59 4.31
CA TYR A 29 -5.62 -3.13 4.31
C TYR A 29 -4.43 -2.41 3.66
N LYS A 30 -3.31 -3.07 3.33
CA LYS A 30 -2.13 -2.39 2.76
C LYS A 30 -2.46 -1.69 1.44
N MET A 31 -2.98 -2.44 0.46
CA MET A 31 -3.40 -1.87 -0.83
C MET A 31 -4.54 -0.87 -0.69
N ILE A 32 -5.46 -1.05 0.27
CA ILE A 32 -6.55 -0.09 0.53
C ILE A 32 -6.00 1.25 1.02
N VAL A 33 -5.04 1.23 1.95
CA VAL A 33 -4.36 2.44 2.43
C VAL A 33 -3.61 3.13 1.28
N MET A 34 -2.85 2.36 0.50
CA MET A 34 -2.12 2.90 -0.66
C MET A 34 -3.05 3.56 -1.67
N TYR A 35 -4.18 2.92 -2.00
CA TYR A 35 -5.20 3.48 -2.90
C TYR A 35 -5.72 4.82 -2.37
N TRP A 36 -6.12 4.90 -1.10
CA TRP A 36 -6.63 6.17 -0.55
C TRP A 36 -5.58 7.29 -0.51
N LEU A 37 -4.32 6.95 -0.21
CA LEU A 37 -3.21 7.91 -0.26
C LEU A 37 -2.95 8.41 -1.69
N ASN A 38 -3.12 7.56 -2.70
CA ASN A 38 -3.01 7.96 -4.10
C ASN A 38 -4.16 8.89 -4.53
N GLU A 39 -5.40 8.54 -4.16
CA GLU A 39 -6.60 9.30 -4.54
C GLU A 39 -6.72 10.66 -3.83
N ASN A 40 -6.06 10.83 -2.67
CA ASN A 40 -6.19 12.03 -1.84
C ASN A 40 -4.81 12.71 -1.66
N LYS A 41 -4.15 12.99 -2.78
CA LYS A 41 -2.90 13.76 -2.80
C LYS A 41 -3.11 15.21 -2.32
N PRO A 42 -2.08 15.84 -1.71
CA PRO A 42 -0.72 15.33 -1.55
C PRO A 42 -0.50 14.46 -0.30
N VAL A 43 -1.35 14.58 0.72
CA VAL A 43 -1.20 13.94 2.03
C VAL A 43 -2.55 13.65 2.66
N MET A 44 -2.60 12.67 3.55
CA MET A 44 -3.76 12.39 4.39
C MET A 44 -3.39 12.30 5.87
N ARG A 45 -4.35 12.62 6.74
CA ARG A 45 -4.23 12.41 8.19
C ARG A 45 -4.80 11.06 8.62
N TYR A 46 -4.34 10.58 9.77
CA TYR A 46 -4.75 9.29 10.34
C TYR A 46 -6.29 9.13 10.42
N ASN A 47 -6.98 10.13 10.98
CA ASN A 47 -8.45 10.06 11.14
C ASN A 47 -9.20 10.16 9.81
N GLU A 48 -8.62 10.80 8.79
CA GLU A 48 -9.19 10.84 7.45
C GLU A 48 -9.12 9.46 6.79
N LEU A 49 -7.97 8.79 6.86
CA LEU A 49 -7.80 7.40 6.43
C LEU A 49 -8.78 6.47 7.16
N LYS A 50 -8.85 6.57 8.49
CA LYS A 50 -9.79 5.76 9.30
C LYS A 50 -11.24 5.92 8.85
N ARG A 51 -11.66 7.16 8.57
CA ARG A 51 -13.02 7.50 8.12
C ARG A 51 -13.30 6.98 6.70
N ARG A 52 -12.34 7.14 5.78
CA ARG A 52 -12.45 6.66 4.39
C ARG A 52 -12.53 5.14 4.31
N ILE A 53 -11.72 4.44 5.11
CA ILE A 53 -11.69 2.97 5.12
C ILE A 53 -12.88 2.38 5.88
N GLY A 54 -13.34 3.04 6.96
CA GLY A 54 -14.53 2.69 7.73
C GLY A 54 -14.37 1.44 8.60
N THR A 55 -14.16 0.28 7.98
CA THR A 55 -14.18 -1.05 8.61
C THR A 55 -12.91 -1.43 9.38
N ILE A 56 -11.80 -0.74 9.13
CA ILE A 56 -10.52 -1.01 9.79
C ILE A 56 -10.56 -0.57 11.26
N SER A 57 -9.99 -1.35 12.18
CA SER A 57 -9.84 -0.90 13.58
C SER A 57 -8.72 0.15 13.69
N PHE A 58 -8.74 0.97 14.75
CA PHE A 58 -7.65 1.92 15.03
C PHE A 58 -6.29 1.20 15.14
N LYS A 59 -6.23 0.12 15.92
CA LYS A 59 -5.01 -0.69 16.09
C LYS A 59 -4.51 -1.24 14.76
N THR A 60 -5.41 -1.79 13.93
CA THR A 60 -5.04 -2.35 12.62
C THR A 60 -4.54 -1.26 11.67
N LEU A 61 -5.16 -0.07 11.66
CA LEU A 61 -4.70 1.05 10.85
C LEU A 61 -3.30 1.50 11.27
N SER A 62 -3.06 1.64 12.58
CA SER A 62 -1.75 2.02 13.09
C SER A 62 -0.67 1.01 12.73
N ASN A 63 -0.96 -0.29 12.85
CA ASN A 63 -0.03 -1.35 12.46
C ASN A 63 0.24 -1.32 10.94
N THR A 64 -0.81 -1.19 10.13
CA THR A 64 -0.70 -1.14 8.67
C THR A 64 0.16 0.05 8.21
N LEU A 65 -0.05 1.24 8.79
CA LEU A 65 0.75 2.42 8.48
C LEU A 65 2.21 2.23 8.90
N LYS A 66 2.47 1.65 10.09
CA LYS A 66 3.81 1.37 10.57
C LYS A 66 4.55 0.37 9.66
N GLU A 67 3.89 -0.69 9.23
CA GLU A 67 4.45 -1.69 8.31
C GLU A 67 4.80 -1.04 6.96
N LEU A 68 3.86 -0.29 6.37
CA LEU A 68 4.09 0.40 5.10
C LEU A 68 5.20 1.47 5.20
N GLU A 69 5.35 2.12 6.34
CA GLU A 69 6.44 3.07 6.61
C GLU A 69 7.78 2.33 6.71
N GLN A 70 7.83 1.23 7.45
CA GLN A 70 9.02 0.38 7.57
C GLN A 70 9.48 -0.20 6.23
N ASP A 71 8.53 -0.59 5.38
CA ASP A 71 8.77 -1.08 4.02
C ASP A 71 9.18 0.05 3.04
N GLY A 72 9.13 1.30 3.49
CA GLY A 72 9.45 2.49 2.68
C GLY A 72 8.42 2.78 1.60
N ILE A 73 7.18 2.29 1.74
CA ILE A 73 6.07 2.50 0.81
C ILE A 73 5.36 3.83 1.06
N ILE A 74 5.29 4.26 2.32
CA ILE A 74 4.70 5.55 2.69
C ILE A 74 5.70 6.42 3.43
N ASN A 75 5.53 7.73 3.32
CA ASN A 75 6.19 8.70 4.18
C ASN A 75 5.25 9.07 5.33
N ARG A 76 5.81 9.25 6.53
CA ARG A 76 5.13 9.78 7.70
C ARG A 76 5.84 11.06 8.15
N VAL A 77 5.09 12.15 8.26
CA VAL A 77 5.63 13.44 8.70
C VAL A 77 4.87 13.90 9.93
N GLU A 78 5.60 14.08 11.03
CA GLU A 78 5.09 14.70 12.25
C GLU A 78 5.36 16.20 12.24
N TYR A 79 4.35 16.98 12.60
CA TYR A 79 4.45 18.43 12.77
C TYR A 79 4.30 18.76 14.26
N PRO A 80 5.37 19.22 14.92
CA PRO A 80 5.32 19.65 16.32
C PRO A 80 4.67 21.03 16.40
N GLN A 81 3.34 21.06 16.32
CA GLN A 81 2.49 22.24 16.46
C GLN A 81 1.36 21.95 17.45
N ILE A 82 0.59 22.97 17.84
CA ILE A 82 -0.61 22.79 18.67
C ILE A 82 -1.86 23.03 17.80
N PRO A 83 -2.76 22.04 17.65
CA PRO A 83 -2.63 20.64 18.07
C PRO A 83 -1.62 19.87 17.20
N PRO A 84 -0.97 18.81 17.73
CA PRO A 84 -0.01 18.01 16.97
C PRO A 84 -0.69 17.37 15.77
N LYS A 85 0.06 17.26 14.67
CA LYS A 85 -0.45 16.82 13.37
C LYS A 85 0.50 15.81 12.78
N VAL A 86 -0.06 14.73 12.22
CA VAL A 86 0.70 13.71 11.49
C VAL A 86 0.07 13.52 10.12
N GLU A 87 0.90 13.55 9.09
CA GLU A 87 0.50 13.34 7.70
C GLU A 87 1.20 12.13 7.11
N TYR A 88 0.48 11.46 6.20
CA TYR A 88 0.93 10.30 5.47
C TYR A 88 0.81 10.57 3.97
N SER A 89 1.78 10.14 3.19
CA SER A 89 1.78 10.18 1.71
C SER A 89 2.45 8.93 1.16
N LEU A 90 2.22 8.62 -0.12
CA LEU A 90 3.06 7.62 -0.79
C LEU A 90 4.50 8.14 -0.89
N SER A 91 5.47 7.26 -0.69
CA SER A 91 6.86 7.54 -1.05
C SER A 91 7.04 7.42 -2.56
N LYS A 92 8.19 7.82 -3.12
CA LYS A 92 8.51 7.56 -4.53
C LYS A 92 8.44 6.06 -4.87
N ARG A 93 8.86 5.21 -3.93
CA ARG A 93 8.76 3.75 -4.05
C ARG A 93 7.30 3.30 -4.02
N GLY A 94 6.48 3.85 -3.13
CA GLY A 94 5.05 3.56 -3.08
C GLY A 94 4.30 4.00 -4.33
N GLU A 95 4.62 5.18 -4.88
CA GLU A 95 4.06 5.66 -6.14
C GLU A 95 4.41 4.75 -7.33
N SER A 96 5.59 4.14 -7.32
CA SER A 96 5.99 3.18 -8.36
C SER A 96 5.14 1.89 -8.38
N LEU A 97 4.37 1.62 -7.32
CA LEU A 97 3.43 0.49 -7.26
C LEU A 97 2.04 0.84 -7.82
N MET A 98 1.72 2.12 -8.06
CA MET A 98 0.39 2.53 -8.52
C MET A 98 0.01 1.92 -9.87
N PRO A 99 0.92 1.85 -10.88
CA PRO A 99 0.58 1.19 -12.14
C PRO A 99 0.15 -0.28 -11.98
N ILE A 100 0.65 -0.97 -10.94
CA ILE A 100 0.24 -2.36 -10.65
C ILE A 100 -1.19 -2.37 -10.09
N LEU A 101 -1.54 -1.46 -9.19
CA LEU A 101 -2.91 -1.34 -8.68
C LEU A 101 -3.90 -0.95 -9.78
N ASP A 102 -3.52 -0.08 -10.70
CA ASP A 102 -4.35 0.29 -11.85
C ASP A 102 -4.64 -0.93 -12.73
N LEU A 103 -3.63 -1.77 -13.00
CA LEU A 103 -3.82 -3.03 -13.72
C LEU A 103 -4.74 -4.01 -12.99
N MET A 104 -4.71 -4.02 -11.65
CA MET A 104 -5.67 -4.81 -10.86
C MET A 104 -7.10 -4.27 -11.01
N CYS A 105 -7.28 -2.95 -11.03
CA CYS A 105 -8.57 -2.31 -11.29
C CYS A 105 -9.09 -2.66 -12.69
N ASP A 106 -8.24 -2.58 -13.71
CA ASP A 106 -8.58 -2.93 -15.09
C ASP A 106 -9.00 -4.40 -15.22
N TRP A 107 -8.25 -5.31 -14.61
CA TRP A 107 -8.61 -6.72 -14.58
C TRP A 107 -9.96 -6.93 -13.88
N GLY A 108 -10.17 -6.27 -12.74
CA GLY A 108 -11.42 -6.30 -12.01
C GLY A 108 -12.59 -5.83 -12.87
N GLY A 109 -12.48 -4.69 -13.55
CA GLY A 109 -13.52 -4.16 -14.44
C GLY A 109 -13.87 -5.11 -15.59
N LYS A 110 -12.90 -5.86 -16.12
CA LYS A 110 -13.10 -6.84 -17.20
C LYS A 110 -13.71 -8.17 -16.75
N ASN A 111 -13.63 -8.50 -15.45
CA ASN A 111 -14.03 -9.80 -14.92
C ASN A 111 -15.12 -9.72 -13.84
N ARG A 112 -15.63 -8.53 -13.54
CA ARG A 112 -16.71 -8.28 -12.58
C ARG A 112 -18.05 -8.46 -13.27
N ASN A 113 -18.56 -9.68 -13.26
CA ASN A 113 -19.93 -10.01 -13.63
C ASN A 113 -20.95 -9.19 -12.80
#